data_AF-A0A2K3MJQ4-F1
#
_entry.id   AF-A0A2K3MJQ4-F1
#
_cell.length_a   1.000
_cell.length_b   1.000
_cell.length_c   1.000
_cell.angle_alpha   90.00
_cell.angle_beta   90.00
_cell.angle_gamma   90.00
#
_symmetry.space_group_name_H-M   'P 1'
#
loop_
_entity.id
_entity.type
_entity.pdbx_description
1 polymer ?
#
loop_
_entity_poly.entity_id
_entity_poly.type
_entity_poly.pdbx_seq_one_letter_code
_entity_poly.pdbx_strand_id
1 'polypeptide(L)'
;MMLLEYISNRKKRVKHASQKESKGKRLRQRKSLADDAGTSWESGVRRSTRYRTKPLEYWKGERMVYGRVYESLSTVIGVKCMSPGTDGKPEMKAKSFVSDQYKELFEIASQY
;
A
#
# COMPACT_ATOMS: atom_id res chain seq x y z
N MET A 1 -38.76 -29.94 21.59
CA MET A 1 -38.20 -29.02 20.58
C MET A 1 -37.37 -27.85 21.13
N MET A 2 -37.56 -27.38 22.39
CA MET A 2 -36.80 -26.24 22.95
C MET A 2 -35.27 -26.43 23.06
N LEU A 3 -34.77 -27.64 23.35
CA LEU A 3 -33.34 -27.87 23.57
C LEU A 3 -32.48 -27.71 22.31
N LEU A 4 -33.02 -28.10 21.14
CA LEU A 4 -32.32 -27.98 19.86
C LEU A 4 -32.18 -26.51 19.42
N GLU A 5 -33.21 -25.71 19.70
CA GLU A 5 -33.21 -24.28 19.41
C GLU A 5 -32.22 -23.52 20.31
N TYR A 6 -32.12 -23.89 21.59
CA TYR A 6 -31.14 -23.35 22.53
C TYR A 6 -29.70 -23.63 22.08
N ILE A 7 -29.39 -24.85 21.65
CA ILE A 7 -28.06 -25.24 21.17
C ILE A 7 -27.72 -24.52 19.86
N SER A 8 -28.68 -24.42 18.93
CA SER A 8 -28.51 -23.68 17.67
C SER A 8 -28.21 -22.20 17.93
N ASN A 9 -28.95 -21.57 18.85
CA ASN A 9 -28.77 -20.17 19.20
C ASN A 9 -27.42 -19.93 19.92
N ARG A 10 -26.99 -20.85 20.78
CA ARG A 10 -25.67 -20.81 21.43
C ARG A 10 -24.54 -20.92 20.41
N LYS A 11 -24.65 -21.84 19.43
CA LYS A 11 -23.68 -21.96 18.32
C LYS A 11 -23.63 -20.70 17.45
N LYS A 12 -24.77 -20.06 17.18
CA LYS A 12 -24.85 -18.76 16.47
C LYS A 12 -24.15 -17.63 17.24
N ARG A 13 -24.39 -17.51 18.55
CA ARG A 13 -23.75 -16.49 19.42
C ARG A 13 -22.23 -16.66 19.50
N VAL A 14 -21.73 -17.90 19.59
CA VAL A 14 -20.28 -18.18 19.59
C VAL A 14 -19.63 -17.81 18.25
N LYS A 15 -20.29 -18.11 17.12
CA LYS A 15 -19.82 -17.71 15.77
C LYS A 15 -19.77 -16.18 15.57
N HIS A 16 -20.74 -15.44 16.11
CA HIS A 16 -20.71 -13.97 16.06
C HIS A 16 -19.65 -13.36 16.99
N ALA A 17 -19.33 -14.03 18.11
CA ALA A 17 -18.24 -13.60 18.99
C ALA A 17 -16.85 -13.83 18.37
N SER A 18 -16.64 -14.92 17.62
CA SER A 18 -15.36 -15.21 16.95
C SER A 18 -15.09 -14.33 15.73
N GLN A 19 -16.13 -13.73 15.11
CA GLN A 19 -15.96 -12.76 14.02
C GLN A 19 -15.61 -11.35 14.51
N LYS A 20 -15.75 -11.06 15.81
CA LYS A 20 -15.14 -9.88 16.42
C LYS A 20 -13.68 -10.19 16.75
N GLU A 21 -12.86 -10.39 15.73
CA GLU A 21 -11.45 -10.04 15.91
C GLU A 21 -11.41 -8.61 16.42
N SER A 22 -10.94 -8.42 17.65
CA SER A 22 -11.00 -7.12 18.29
C SER A 22 -10.32 -6.11 17.37
N LYS A 23 -11.05 -5.07 16.92
CA LYS A 23 -10.49 -4.02 16.07
C LYS A 23 -9.16 -3.48 16.64
N GLY A 24 -9.00 -3.52 17.97
CA GLY A 24 -7.75 -3.20 18.68
C GLY A 24 -6.57 -4.12 18.35
N LYS A 25 -6.75 -5.42 18.14
CA LYS A 25 -5.67 -6.34 17.70
C LYS A 25 -5.21 -6.03 16.27
N ARG A 26 -6.16 -5.78 15.34
CA ARG A 26 -5.82 -5.37 13.97
C ARG A 26 -5.07 -4.03 13.95
N LEU A 27 -5.54 -3.03 14.71
CA LEU A 27 -4.85 -1.74 14.82
C LEU A 27 -3.42 -1.88 15.38
N ARG A 28 -3.18 -2.81 16.31
CA ARG A 28 -1.85 -3.09 16.88
C ARG A 28 -0.92 -3.84 15.93
N GLN A 29 -1.44 -4.58 14.95
CA GLN A 29 -0.64 -5.30 13.95
C GLN A 29 -0.29 -4.46 12.72
N ARG A 30 -0.94 -3.29 12.54
CA ARG A 30 -0.63 -2.37 11.44
C ARG A 30 0.78 -1.82 11.64
N LYS A 31 1.68 -2.11 10.69
CA LYS A 31 2.94 -1.37 10.58
C LYS A 31 2.61 0.10 10.33
N SER A 32 3.02 0.95 11.25
CA SER A 32 2.80 2.38 11.15
C SER A 32 3.85 2.96 10.19
N LEU A 33 3.43 3.80 9.25
CA LEU A 33 4.38 4.54 8.39
C LEU A 33 5.14 5.61 9.17
N ALA A 34 4.67 5.96 10.37
CA ALA A 34 5.29 6.93 11.25
C ALA A 34 6.45 6.33 12.06
N ASP A 35 6.52 5.00 12.20
CA ASP A 35 7.52 4.35 13.07
C ASP A 35 8.95 4.65 12.60
N ASP A 36 9.17 4.75 11.28
CA ASP A 36 10.48 5.08 10.71
C ASP A 36 10.52 6.43 9.97
N ALA A 37 9.37 7.06 9.69
CA ALA A 37 9.23 8.35 9.00
C ALA A 37 10.02 8.50 7.67
N GLY A 38 10.35 7.38 7.02
CA GLY A 38 11.20 7.35 5.83
C GLY A 38 12.70 7.43 6.13
N THR A 39 13.12 7.04 7.34
CA THR A 39 14.51 6.88 7.74
C THR A 39 14.78 5.44 8.18
N SER A 40 16.02 4.98 8.12
CA SER A 40 16.49 3.67 8.62
C SER A 40 17.85 3.85 9.30
N TRP A 41 18.15 3.05 10.33
CA TRP A 41 19.50 2.98 10.88
C TRP A 41 20.31 1.93 10.13
N GLU A 42 21.33 2.36 9.40
CA GLU A 42 22.19 1.50 8.60
C GLU A 42 23.65 1.75 8.99
N SER A 43 24.33 0.71 9.49
CA SER A 43 25.75 0.76 9.88
C SER A 43 26.08 1.92 10.83
N GLY A 44 25.19 2.20 11.80
CA GLY A 44 25.38 3.29 12.77
C GLY A 44 25.08 4.69 12.24
N VAL A 45 24.47 4.83 11.05
CA VAL A 45 24.06 6.13 10.50
C VAL A 45 22.58 6.09 10.10
N ARG A 46 21.85 7.17 10.39
CA ARG A 46 20.47 7.33 9.89
C ARG A 46 20.49 7.68 8.40
N ARG A 47 19.86 6.83 7.58
CA ARG A 47 19.69 7.04 6.14
C ARG A 47 18.23 7.23 5.80
N SER A 48 17.96 7.91 4.68
CA SER A 48 16.61 8.09 4.16
C SER A 48 16.24 6.90 3.27
N THR A 49 15.03 6.37 3.47
CA THR A 49 14.45 5.31 2.62
C THR A 49 13.56 5.88 1.51
N ARG A 50 13.45 7.21 1.40
CA ARG A 50 12.63 7.85 0.37
C ARG A 50 13.26 7.69 -1.01
N TYR A 51 12.43 7.33 -1.99
CA TYR A 51 12.83 7.34 -3.40
C TYR A 51 13.14 8.76 -3.86
N ARG A 52 14.30 8.92 -4.49
CA ARG A 52 14.72 10.18 -5.10
C ARG A 52 14.32 10.19 -6.57
N THR A 53 13.60 11.21 -6.99
CA THR A 53 13.24 11.44 -8.39
C THR A 53 13.66 12.84 -8.80
N LYS A 54 13.86 13.05 -10.11
CA LYS A 54 13.93 14.41 -10.65
C LYS A 54 12.64 15.18 -10.33
N PRO A 55 12.66 16.52 -10.31
CA PRO A 55 11.44 17.31 -10.29
C PRO A 55 10.49 16.86 -11.42
N LEU A 56 9.21 16.71 -11.08
CA LEU A 56 8.21 16.23 -12.03
C LEU A 56 7.63 17.39 -12.83
N GLU A 57 7.61 17.23 -14.14
CA GLU A 57 6.96 18.16 -15.06
C GLU A 57 5.47 17.82 -15.17
N TYR A 58 4.70 18.25 -14.18
CA TYR A 58 3.27 17.91 -14.06
C TYR A 58 2.45 18.34 -15.28
N TRP A 59 2.84 19.42 -15.96
CA TRP A 59 2.21 19.89 -17.20
C TRP A 59 2.37 18.92 -18.37
N LYS A 60 3.35 18.00 -18.32
CA LYS A 60 3.53 16.88 -19.27
C LYS A 60 2.86 15.58 -18.81
N GLY A 61 2.12 15.61 -17.71
CA GLY A 61 1.48 14.43 -17.11
C GLY A 61 2.43 13.58 -16.26
N GLU A 62 3.62 14.06 -15.90
CA GLU A 62 4.48 13.38 -14.93
C GLU A 62 3.87 13.47 -13.52
N ARG A 63 3.90 12.36 -12.76
CA ARG A 63 3.31 12.30 -11.41
C ARG A 63 3.79 11.10 -10.61
N MET A 64 3.67 11.22 -9.29
CA MET A 64 3.80 10.08 -8.39
C MET A 64 2.56 9.20 -8.48
N VAL A 65 2.77 7.88 -8.46
CA VAL A 65 1.69 6.89 -8.39
C VAL A 65 1.50 6.52 -6.94
N TYR A 66 0.28 6.69 -6.43
CA TYR A 66 -0.08 6.39 -5.06
C TYR A 66 -0.90 5.10 -4.98
N GLY A 67 -0.65 4.30 -3.95
CA GLY A 67 -1.42 3.10 -3.70
C GLY A 67 -1.23 2.58 -2.29
N ARG A 68 -2.10 1.65 -1.90
CA ARG A 68 -2.18 1.15 -0.53
C ARG A 68 -1.63 -0.27 -0.44
N VAL A 69 -0.31 -0.36 -0.30
CA VAL A 69 0.44 -1.63 -0.17
C VAL A 69 0.29 -2.21 1.23
N TYR A 70 0.29 -1.34 2.24
CA TYR A 70 0.14 -1.70 3.64
C TYR A 70 -1.30 -1.44 4.11
N GLU A 71 -1.72 -2.09 5.20
CA GLU A 71 -3.03 -1.80 5.82
C GLU A 71 -3.14 -0.35 6.35
N SER A 72 -2.03 0.39 6.41
CA SER A 72 -1.91 1.80 6.79
C SER A 72 -2.35 2.77 5.68
N LEU A 73 -1.83 4.01 5.67
CA LEU A 73 -2.16 5.04 4.67
C LEU A 73 -1.62 4.68 3.26
N SER A 74 -2.14 5.36 2.23
CA SER A 74 -1.62 5.27 0.86
C SER A 74 -0.20 5.82 0.79
N THR A 75 0.69 5.08 0.14
CA THR A 75 2.10 5.43 -0.07
C THR A 75 2.39 5.65 -1.54
N VAL A 76 3.52 6.30 -1.84
CA VAL A 76 4.05 6.34 -3.21
C VAL A 76 4.52 4.93 -3.56
N ILE A 77 3.93 4.35 -4.59
CA ILE A 77 4.24 3.00 -5.08
C ILE A 77 5.04 3.02 -6.39
N GLY A 78 5.18 4.20 -7.00
CA GLY A 78 5.98 4.39 -8.19
C GLY A 78 5.87 5.80 -8.74
N VAL A 79 6.41 6.00 -9.93
CA VAL A 79 6.41 7.29 -10.63
C VAL A 79 6.13 7.10 -12.11
N LYS A 80 5.34 8.01 -12.67
CA LYS A 80 5.19 8.21 -14.10
C LYS A 80 6.02 9.41 -14.52
N CYS A 81 6.96 9.19 -15.43
CA CYS A 81 7.80 10.25 -15.98
C CYS A 81 7.87 10.13 -17.50
N MET A 82 7.89 11.28 -18.18
CA MET A 82 8.17 11.31 -19.60
C MET A 82 9.67 11.12 -19.81
N SER A 83 10.01 10.28 -20.76
CA SER A 83 11.38 10.10 -21.21
C SER A 83 11.42 10.18 -22.73
N PRO A 84 12.55 10.58 -23.34
CA PRO A 84 12.75 10.40 -24.77
C PRO A 84 12.60 8.91 -25.11
N GLY A 85 11.69 8.59 -26.04
CA GLY A 85 11.59 7.27 -26.64
C GLY A 85 12.76 7.02 -27.61
N THR A 86 12.92 5.78 -28.07
CA THR A 86 13.94 5.40 -29.07
C THR A 86 13.83 6.21 -30.36
N ASP A 87 12.61 6.61 -30.72
CA ASP A 87 12.31 7.35 -31.94
C ASP A 87 12.36 8.87 -31.74
N GLY A 88 12.88 9.34 -30.60
CA GLY A 88 12.91 10.76 -30.22
C GLY A 88 11.56 11.34 -29.79
N LYS A 89 10.46 10.61 -29.98
CA LYS A 89 9.13 10.97 -29.49
C LYS A 89 9.04 10.75 -27.98
N PRO A 90 8.39 11.65 -27.22
CA PRO A 90 8.32 11.51 -25.77
C PRO A 90 7.38 10.36 -25.38
N GLU A 91 7.88 9.43 -24.57
CA GLU A 91 7.18 8.24 -24.10
C GLU A 91 6.99 8.31 -22.59
N MET A 92 5.78 8.01 -22.12
CA MET A 92 5.48 7.95 -20.69
C MET A 92 5.94 6.61 -20.11
N LYS A 93 6.94 6.64 -19.22
CA LYS A 93 7.45 5.46 -18.53
C LYS A 93 6.95 5.43 -17.09
N ALA A 94 6.42 4.28 -16.69
CA ALA A 94 6.01 4.01 -15.32
C ALA A 94 7.09 3.14 -14.65
N LYS A 95 7.61 3.59 -13.50
CA LYS A 95 8.58 2.85 -12.68
C LYS A 95 7.94 2.49 -11.36
N SER A 96 7.91 1.19 -11.03
CA SER A 96 7.45 0.71 -9.73
C SER A 96 8.55 0.83 -8.69
N PHE A 97 8.15 1.12 -7.46
CA PHE A 97 9.02 1.14 -6.27
C PHE A 97 8.75 -0.04 -5.33
N VAL A 98 7.72 -0.83 -5.63
CA VAL A 98 7.23 -1.92 -4.79
C VAL A 98 7.58 -3.26 -5.43
N SER A 99 7.65 -4.32 -4.62
CA SER A 99 7.86 -5.69 -5.10
C SER A 99 6.76 -6.16 -6.05
N ASP A 100 7.07 -7.17 -6.86
CA ASP A 100 6.19 -7.73 -7.88
C ASP A 100 4.85 -8.27 -7.34
N GLN A 101 4.79 -8.59 -6.04
CA GLN A 101 3.56 -8.96 -5.35
C GLN A 101 2.45 -7.90 -5.47
N TYR A 102 2.82 -6.64 -5.70
CA TYR A 102 1.88 -5.50 -5.83
C TYR A 102 1.87 -4.91 -7.24
N LYS A 103 2.37 -5.65 -8.24
CA LYS A 103 2.47 -5.19 -9.62
C LYS A 103 1.09 -4.84 -10.20
N GLU A 104 0.08 -5.67 -9.99
CA GLU A 104 -1.28 -5.43 -10.45
C GLU A 104 -1.85 -4.12 -9.85
N LEU A 105 -1.63 -3.91 -8.55
CA LEU A 105 -2.05 -2.68 -7.88
C LEU A 105 -1.36 -1.45 -8.49
N PHE A 106 -0.06 -1.57 -8.81
CA PHE A 106 0.67 -0.51 -9.51
C PHE A 106 0.14 -0.24 -10.91
N GLU A 107 -0.16 -1.28 -11.69
CA GLU A 107 -0.71 -1.13 -13.04
C GLU A 107 -2.07 -0.44 -13.03
N ILE A 108 -2.97 -0.83 -12.13
CA ILE A 108 -4.29 -0.19 -11.95
C ILE A 108 -4.13 1.27 -11.53
N ALA A 109 -3.31 1.53 -10.51
CA ALA A 109 -3.07 2.89 -10.02
C ALA A 109 -2.34 3.77 -11.04
N SER A 110 -1.60 3.15 -11.95
CA SER A 110 -0.96 3.84 -13.07
C SER A 110 -1.99 4.22 -14.12
N GLN A 111 -3.11 3.54 -14.33
CA GLN A 111 -4.03 3.91 -15.42
C GLN A 111 -4.70 5.29 -15.25
N TYR A 112 -5.18 5.58 -14.04
CA TYR A 112 -5.81 6.86 -13.66
C TYR A 112 -4.76 7.88 -13.38
#